data_AF-K8X4F2-F1
#
_entry.id   AF-K8X4F2-F1
#
_cell.length_a   1.000
_cell.length_b   1.000
_cell.length_c   1.000
_cell.angle_alpha   90.00
_cell.angle_beta   90.00
_cell.angle_gamma   90.00
#
_symmetry.space_group_name_H-M   'P 1'
#
loop_
_entity.id
_entity.type
_entity.pdbx_description
1 polymer ?
#
loop_
_entity_poly.entity_id
_entity_poly.type
_entity_poly.pdbx_seq_one_letter_code
_entity_poly.pdbx_strand_id
1 'polypeptide(L)'
;GAKIVVDNTFASPYLQQPLQLGADVALHSTTKYIGGHSDVVGGALVTNDEELDTAFAFLQNGAGAVPGPFDAFLTLRGIKTLSLRMERHSDNAEKVVELLTGHSAVSQVIYPGL
;
A
#
# COMPACT_ATOMS: atom_id res chain seq x y z
N GLY A 1 -16.15 19.65 -3.74
CA GLY A 1 -14.82 19.85 -4.35
C GLY A 1 -14.48 18.64 -5.21
N ALA A 2 -13.28 18.58 -5.77
CA ALA A 2 -12.81 17.36 -6.44
C ALA A 2 -12.54 16.26 -5.40
N LYS A 3 -12.83 14.99 -5.74
CA LYS A 3 -12.51 13.84 -4.90
C LYS A 3 -11.01 13.52 -5.01
N ILE A 4 -10.38 13.22 -3.88
CA ILE A 4 -8.95 12.95 -3.77
C ILE A 4 -8.73 11.47 -3.46
N VAL A 5 -8.01 10.80 -4.36
CA VAL A 5 -7.58 9.42 -4.20
C VAL A 5 -6.06 9.39 -4.04
N VAL A 6 -5.57 8.69 -3.03
CA VAL A 6 -4.14 8.46 -2.83
C VAL A 6 -3.85 6.99 -3.03
N ASP A 7 -3.06 6.66 -4.06
CA ASP A 7 -2.44 5.34 -4.17
C ASP A 7 -1.33 5.22 -3.11
N ASN A 8 -1.64 4.49 -2.05
CA ASN A 8 -0.81 4.31 -0.87
C ASN A 8 -0.05 2.97 -0.91
N THR A 9 0.17 2.41 -2.10
CA THR A 9 0.85 1.13 -2.29
C THR A 9 2.28 1.12 -1.76
N PHE A 10 3.05 2.19 -1.95
CA PHE A 10 4.46 2.26 -1.54
C PHE A 10 4.64 2.41 -0.03
N ALA A 11 3.90 3.30 0.60
CA ALA A 11 4.01 3.54 2.05
C ALA A 11 3.33 2.45 2.87
N SER A 12 2.28 1.80 2.31
CA SER A 12 1.35 0.94 3.05
C SER A 12 0.60 1.71 4.15
N PRO A 13 -0.48 1.15 4.76
CA PRO A 13 -1.17 1.84 5.85
C PRO A 13 -0.33 1.91 7.15
N TYR A 14 0.82 1.21 7.21
CA TYR A 14 1.73 1.27 8.35
C TYR A 14 2.52 2.58 8.41
N LEU A 15 3.01 3.10 7.27
CA LEU A 15 3.83 4.31 7.24
C LEU A 15 3.03 5.59 6.91
N GLN A 16 1.87 5.46 6.28
CA GLN A 16 1.03 6.60 5.92
C GLN A 16 -0.46 6.22 5.94
N GLN A 17 -1.29 7.09 6.50
CA GLN A 17 -2.75 6.90 6.57
C GLN A 17 -3.47 8.06 5.85
N PRO A 18 -3.64 7.99 4.51
CA PRO A 18 -4.16 9.11 3.71
C PRO A 18 -5.52 9.65 4.14
N LEU A 19 -6.41 8.79 4.64
CA LEU A 19 -7.72 9.22 5.14
C LEU A 19 -7.61 10.15 6.35
N GLN A 20 -6.61 9.94 7.22
CA GLN A 20 -6.32 10.85 8.33
C GLN A 20 -5.69 12.17 7.87
N LEU A 21 -5.14 12.20 6.65
CA LEU A 21 -4.55 13.37 6.01
C LEU A 21 -5.54 14.12 5.10
N GLY A 22 -6.80 13.69 5.06
CA GLY A 22 -7.88 14.37 4.31
C GLY A 22 -8.15 13.86 2.89
N ALA A 23 -7.58 12.72 2.49
CA ALA A 23 -7.99 12.05 1.25
C ALA A 23 -9.39 11.42 1.41
N ASP A 24 -10.18 11.37 0.32
CA ASP A 24 -11.47 10.67 0.31
C ASP A 24 -11.28 9.15 0.22
N VAL A 25 -10.22 8.70 -0.46
CA VAL A 25 -9.95 7.28 -0.72
C VAL A 25 -8.46 6.97 -0.58
N ALA A 26 -8.14 5.90 0.16
CA ALA A 26 -6.84 5.26 0.12
C ALA A 26 -6.92 4.01 -0.78
N LEU A 27 -6.16 4.01 -1.87
CA LEU A 27 -6.01 2.87 -2.77
C LEU A 27 -4.77 2.07 -2.38
N HIS A 28 -4.85 0.75 -2.48
CA HIS A 28 -3.71 -0.14 -2.31
C HIS A 28 -3.68 -1.22 -3.39
N SER A 29 -2.52 -1.46 -4.00
CA SER A 29 -2.21 -2.77 -4.57
C SER A 29 -1.85 -3.73 -3.43
N THR A 30 -2.75 -4.68 -3.12
CA THR A 30 -2.50 -5.67 -2.08
C THR A 30 -1.40 -6.65 -2.47
N THR A 31 -1.08 -6.73 -3.76
CA THR A 31 0.06 -7.47 -4.33
C THR A 31 1.40 -7.13 -3.68
N LYS A 32 1.58 -5.88 -3.22
CA LYS A 32 2.87 -5.36 -2.75
C LYS A 32 3.05 -5.60 -1.26
N TYR A 33 3.26 -4.55 -0.45
CA TYR A 33 3.63 -4.72 0.96
C TYR A 33 2.52 -5.39 1.81
N ILE A 34 1.25 -5.18 1.47
CA ILE A 34 0.13 -5.78 2.20
C ILE A 34 0.16 -7.32 2.11
N GLY A 35 0.18 -7.88 0.90
CA GLY A 35 0.35 -9.31 0.68
C GLY A 35 1.74 -9.79 1.10
N GLY A 36 2.79 -9.07 0.71
CA GLY A 36 4.12 -9.13 1.29
C GLY A 36 4.93 -10.41 1.03
N HIS A 37 4.36 -11.38 0.31
CA HIS A 37 4.95 -12.69 0.06
C HIS A 37 5.06 -13.04 -1.43
N SER A 38 4.74 -12.07 -2.32
CA SER A 38 4.85 -12.21 -3.78
C SER A 38 4.07 -13.40 -4.37
N ASP A 39 3.00 -13.81 -3.70
CA ASP A 39 2.18 -15.00 -4.01
C ASP A 39 0.69 -14.68 -4.22
N VAL A 40 0.31 -13.40 -4.21
CA VAL A 40 -1.06 -12.93 -4.38
C VAL A 40 -1.09 -11.65 -5.21
N VAL A 41 -2.11 -11.50 -6.07
CA VAL A 41 -2.40 -10.26 -6.81
C VAL A 41 -3.76 -9.73 -6.38
N GLY A 42 -3.85 -8.44 -6.06
CA GLY A 42 -5.12 -7.82 -5.71
C GLY A 42 -5.03 -6.33 -5.47
N GLY A 43 -6.18 -5.75 -5.11
CA GLY A 43 -6.33 -4.34 -4.79
C GLY A 43 -7.39 -4.10 -3.73
N ALA A 44 -7.31 -2.95 -3.07
CA ALA A 44 -8.29 -2.47 -2.10
C ALA A 44 -8.51 -0.97 -2.26
N LEU A 45 -9.76 -0.54 -2.13
CA LEU A 45 -10.15 0.85 -1.93
C LEU A 45 -10.69 0.97 -0.51
N VAL A 46 -10.23 1.97 0.24
CA VAL A 46 -10.67 2.23 1.61
C VAL A 46 -11.17 3.66 1.68
N THR A 47 -12.37 3.86 2.21
CA THR A 47 -13.00 5.17 2.41
C THR A 47 -13.79 5.18 3.74
N ASN A 48 -14.08 6.37 4.25
CA ASN A 48 -14.98 6.61 5.39
C ASN A 48 -16.32 7.24 4.96
N ASP A 49 -16.54 7.41 3.66
CA ASP A 49 -17.75 7.98 3.05
C ASP A 49 -18.68 6.83 2.62
N GLU A 50 -19.85 6.73 3.26
CA GLU A 50 -20.83 5.65 3.00
C GLU A 50 -21.40 5.69 1.58
N GLU A 51 -21.49 6.88 0.96
CA GLU A 51 -21.97 7.02 -0.41
C GLU A 51 -20.93 6.46 -1.39
N LEU A 52 -19.65 6.76 -1.18
CA LEU A 52 -18.55 6.18 -1.95
C LEU A 52 -18.45 4.66 -1.77
N ASP A 53 -18.55 4.16 -0.55
CA ASP A 53 -18.50 2.72 -0.27
C ASP A 53 -19.64 1.97 -0.98
N THR A 54 -20.86 2.53 -0.93
CA THR A 54 -22.02 1.99 -1.67
C THR A 54 -21.78 1.97 -3.17
N ALA A 55 -21.21 3.03 -3.73
CA ALA A 55 -20.88 3.11 -5.16
C ALA A 55 -19.80 2.08 -5.55
N PHE A 56 -18.79 1.87 -4.70
CA PHE A 56 -17.77 0.83 -4.90
C PHE A 56 -18.38 -0.56 -4.88
N ALA A 57 -19.25 -0.86 -3.93
CA ALA A 57 -19.94 -2.15 -3.84
C ALA A 57 -20.81 -2.43 -5.08
N PHE A 58 -21.53 -1.41 -5.58
CA PHE A 58 -22.32 -1.52 -6.81
C PHE A 58 -21.44 -1.90 -8.01
N LEU A 59 -20.31 -1.20 -8.20
CA LEU A 59 -19.37 -1.47 -9.29
C LEU A 59 -18.67 -2.82 -9.12
N GLN A 60 -18.27 -3.17 -7.90
CA GLN A 60 -17.61 -4.44 -7.60
C GLN A 60 -18.53 -5.63 -7.94
N ASN A 61 -19.81 -5.55 -7.57
CA ASN A 61 -20.81 -6.55 -7.91
C ASN A 61 -21.14 -6.57 -9.41
N GLY A 62 -21.28 -5.41 -10.05
CA GLY A 62 -21.65 -5.30 -11.46
C GLY A 62 -20.53 -5.69 -12.43
N ALA A 63 -19.29 -5.30 -12.14
CA ALA A 63 -18.12 -5.59 -12.98
C ALA A 63 -17.46 -6.93 -12.66
N GLY A 64 -17.71 -7.50 -11.48
CA GLY A 64 -17.19 -8.80 -11.07
C GLY A 64 -15.70 -8.84 -10.77
N ALA A 65 -15.03 -7.68 -10.67
CA ALA A 65 -13.61 -7.57 -10.33
C ALA A 65 -13.38 -7.76 -8.82
N VAL A 66 -13.75 -8.94 -8.30
CA VAL A 66 -13.57 -9.35 -6.89
C VAL A 66 -12.39 -10.32 -6.75
N PRO A 67 -11.64 -10.28 -5.63
CA PRO A 67 -10.58 -11.25 -5.38
C PRO A 67 -11.18 -12.65 -5.10
N GLY A 68 -10.42 -13.70 -5.44
CA GLY A 68 -10.76 -15.04 -4.99
C GLY A 68 -10.72 -15.13 -3.45
N PRO A 69 -11.58 -15.93 -2.79
CA PRO A 69 -11.54 -16.08 -1.33
C PRO A 69 -10.19 -16.56 -0.79
N PHE A 70 -9.48 -17.39 -1.57
CA PHE A 70 -8.14 -17.84 -1.22
C PHE A 70 -7.10 -16.71 -1.31
N ASP A 71 -7.20 -15.84 -2.31
CA ASP A 71 -6.35 -14.65 -2.43
C ASP A 71 -6.59 -13.66 -1.29
N ALA A 72 -7.85 -13.49 -0.89
CA ALA A 72 -8.21 -12.71 0.30
C ALA A 72 -7.60 -13.31 1.58
N PHE A 73 -7.61 -14.64 1.71
CA PHE A 73 -6.95 -15.34 2.81
C PHE A 73 -5.42 -15.13 2.81
N LEU A 74 -4.74 -15.26 1.66
CA LEU A 74 -3.30 -15.02 1.54
C LEU A 74 -2.96 -13.56 1.88
N THR A 75 -3.75 -12.62 1.40
CA THR A 75 -3.63 -11.20 1.75
C THR A 75 -3.76 -10.99 3.27
N LEU A 76 -4.80 -11.57 3.89
CA LEU A 76 -5.01 -11.50 5.34
C LEU A 76 -3.87 -12.14 6.15
N ARG A 77 -3.30 -13.25 5.66
CA ARG A 77 -2.10 -13.87 6.22
C ARG A 77 -0.91 -12.89 6.16
N GLY A 78 -0.71 -12.21 5.03
CA GLY A 78 0.34 -11.21 4.84
C GLY A 78 0.26 -10.03 5.79
N ILE A 79 -0.95 -9.50 6.02
CA ILE A 79 -1.20 -8.33 6.89
C ILE A 79 -0.70 -8.56 8.32
N LYS A 80 -0.78 -9.79 8.84
CA LYS A 80 -0.38 -10.12 10.23
C LYS A 80 1.08 -9.83 10.55
N THR A 81 1.95 -9.80 9.54
CA THR A 81 3.37 -9.50 9.70
C THR A 81 3.76 -8.15 9.09
N LEU A 82 2.79 -7.33 8.66
CA LEU A 82 3.04 -6.09 7.94
C LEU A 82 3.93 -5.15 8.76
N SER A 83 3.61 -4.87 10.02
CA SER A 83 4.39 -3.95 10.85
C SER A 83 5.86 -4.39 10.98
N LEU A 84 6.07 -5.65 11.35
CA LEU A 84 7.41 -6.23 11.51
C LEU A 84 8.22 -6.18 10.20
N ARG A 85 7.57 -6.47 9.06
CA ARG A 85 8.21 -6.40 7.74
C ARG A 85 8.52 -4.96 7.35
N MET A 86 7.61 -4.02 7.58
CA MET A 86 7.82 -2.61 7.22
C MET A 86 8.93 -1.97 8.04
N GLU A 87 9.01 -2.24 9.35
CA GLU A 87 10.15 -1.82 10.17
C GLU A 87 11.46 -2.33 9.58
N ARG A 88 11.54 -3.64 9.28
CA ARG A 88 12.75 -4.23 8.69
C ARG A 88 13.06 -3.68 7.30
N HIS A 89 12.05 -3.38 6.48
CA HIS A 89 12.24 -2.75 5.17
C HIS A 89 12.84 -1.36 5.29
N SER A 90 12.34 -0.54 6.23
CA SER A 90 12.89 0.79 6.50
C SER A 90 14.32 0.72 7.03
N ASP A 91 14.59 -0.10 8.06
CA ASP A 91 15.93 -0.28 8.64
C ASP A 91 16.98 -0.71 7.58
N ASN A 92 16.57 -1.60 6.67
CA ASN A 92 17.45 -2.08 5.61
C ASN A 92 17.63 -1.03 4.51
N ALA A 93 16.56 -0.30 4.16
CA ALA A 93 16.62 0.77 3.17
C ALA A 93 17.57 1.88 3.62
N GLU A 94 17.54 2.28 4.90
CA GLU A 94 18.47 3.27 5.46
C GLU A 94 19.94 2.87 5.28
N LYS A 95 20.28 1.60 5.54
CA LYS A 95 21.66 1.09 5.32
C LYS A 95 22.07 1.09 3.85
N VAL A 96 21.14 0.75 2.95
CA VAL A 96 21.38 0.81 1.50
C VAL A 96 21.58 2.26 1.07
N VAL A 97 20.77 3.18 1.58
CA VAL A 97 20.84 4.61 1.30
C VAL A 97 22.16 5.20 1.80
N GLU A 98 22.60 4.85 3.01
CA GLU A 98 23.90 5.25 3.56
C GLU A 98 25.05 4.81 2.65
N LEU A 99 25.04 3.53 2.24
CA LEU A 99 26.04 2.98 1.32
C LEU A 99 26.04 3.71 -0.02
N LEU A 100 24.87 3.91 -0.63
CA LEU A 100 24.75 4.50 -1.96
C LEU A 100 25.09 6.00 -1.96
N THR A 101 24.73 6.73 -0.90
CA THR A 101 24.98 8.18 -0.81
C THR A 101 26.47 8.48 -0.69
N GLY A 102 27.26 7.60 -0.06
CA GLY A 102 28.71 7.73 0.04
C GLY A 102 29.49 7.18 -1.17
N HIS A 103 28.82 6.55 -2.14
CA HIS A 103 29.51 5.82 -3.20
C HIS A 103 29.83 6.72 -4.40
N SER A 104 31.13 6.84 -4.75
CA SER A 104 31.60 7.76 -5.80
C SER A 104 31.02 7.53 -7.20
N ALA A 105 30.54 6.32 -7.50
CA ALA A 105 29.88 6.00 -8.77
C ALA A 105 28.37 6.31 -8.79
N VAL A 106 27.77 6.73 -7.67
CA VAL A 106 26.34 7.06 -7.58
C VAL A 106 26.18 8.57 -7.69
N SER A 107 25.42 9.02 -8.69
CA SER A 107 25.20 10.46 -8.91
C SER A 107 24.09 11.04 -8.04
N GLN A 108 23.09 10.24 -7.66
CA GLN A 108 21.95 10.69 -6.86
C GLN A 108 21.26 9.51 -6.18
N VAL A 109 20.78 9.73 -4.96
CA VAL A 109 19.86 8.83 -4.24
C VAL A 109 18.55 9.58 -4.01
N ILE A 110 17.42 8.95 -4.35
CA ILE A 110 16.08 9.48 -4.11
C ILE A 110 15.40 8.54 -3.12
N TYR A 111 15.34 8.97 -1.87
CA TYR A 111 14.71 8.22 -0.78
C TYR A 111 13.98 9.21 0.15
N PRO A 112 12.71 8.99 0.51
CA PRO A 112 11.95 9.94 1.32
C PRO A 112 12.52 10.23 2.71
N GLY A 113 13.36 9.34 3.26
CA GLY A 113 14.00 9.52 4.57
C GLY A 113 15.38 10.19 4.53
N LEU A 114 15.85 10.65 3.35
CA LEU A 114 17.05 11.48 3.21
C LEU A 114 16.77 12.95 3.53
#